data_AF-A0AAN1BMF8-F1
#
_entry.id   AF-A0AAN1BMF8-F1
#
_cell.length_a   1.000
_cell.length_b   1.000
_cell.length_c   1.000
_cell.angle_alpha   90.00
_cell.angle_beta   90.00
_cell.angle_gamma   90.00
#
_symmetry.space_group_name_H-M   'P 1'
#
loop_
_entity.id
_entity.type
_entity.pdbx_description
1 polymer ?
#
loop_
_entity_poly.entity_id
_entity_poly.type
_entity_poly.pdbx_seq_one_letter_code
_entity_poly.pdbx_strand_id
1 'polypeptide(L)'
;MAIPAYALLNFDALLRAAGDGNLALMECLDAVTRQPRYVLCAVGRSESDYVFTPFGHLAEGNPYDAYLPPDPDEPGGFIASQEDDERSFEKARMAEFDSLPEFSISTLHIVSGLLLPIWRLLPQDTCRVYRLETDDGERIVGRVISPSALSVLSRNLGVDQVETVSAEQAWTAVANGSSVAVLASGLSLRRVRVMNEYRIELSGFTAGIRDWLKAAGLFSEIIAWETRFFVPMREEGPKILDRLMQRHRLIELSARG
;
A
#
# COMPACT_ATOMS: atom_id res chain seq x y z
N MET A 1 -0.17 37.44 -11.40
CA MET A 1 1.28 37.13 -11.20
C MET A 1 1.51 35.64 -11.37
N ALA A 2 2.63 35.21 -11.96
CA ALA A 2 2.97 33.79 -12.03
C ALA A 2 3.51 33.31 -10.68
N ILE A 3 2.92 32.25 -10.13
CA ILE A 3 3.37 31.62 -8.88
C ILE A 3 4.80 31.09 -9.10
N PRO A 4 5.77 31.40 -8.21
CA PRO A 4 7.14 30.90 -8.36
C PRO A 4 7.20 29.37 -8.44
N ALA A 5 8.11 28.83 -9.26
CA ALA A 5 8.23 27.38 -9.48
C ALA A 5 8.45 26.59 -8.18
N TYR A 6 9.20 27.12 -7.23
CA TYR A 6 9.42 26.46 -5.93
C TYR A 6 8.12 26.35 -5.11
N ALA A 7 7.23 27.35 -5.19
CA ALA A 7 5.96 27.36 -4.48
C ALA A 7 4.98 26.33 -5.08
N LEU A 8 4.97 26.21 -6.42
CA LEU A 8 4.22 25.15 -7.11
C LEU A 8 4.72 23.76 -6.72
N LEU A 9 6.03 23.53 -6.73
CA LEU A 9 6.63 22.26 -6.33
C LEU A 9 6.28 21.87 -4.88
N ASN A 10 6.32 22.85 -3.97
CA ASN A 10 5.92 22.65 -2.59
C ASN A 10 4.43 22.31 -2.47
N PHE A 11 3.58 23.02 -3.20
CA PHE A 11 2.14 22.76 -3.21
C PHE A 11 1.80 21.37 -3.75
N ASP A 12 2.42 20.96 -4.85
CA ASP A 12 2.25 19.61 -5.41
C ASP A 12 2.73 18.52 -4.45
N ALA A 13 3.84 18.77 -3.74
CA ALA A 13 4.34 17.85 -2.72
C ALA A 13 3.38 17.75 -1.52
N LEU A 14 2.80 18.88 -1.10
CA LEU A 14 1.79 18.92 -0.05
C LEU A 14 0.54 18.13 -0.44
N LEU A 15 0.03 18.30 -1.67
CA LEU A 15 -1.14 17.57 -2.16
C LEU A 15 -0.89 16.05 -2.21
N ARG A 16 0.29 15.62 -2.65
CA ARG A 16 0.65 14.19 -2.61
C ARG A 16 0.70 13.65 -1.19
N ALA A 17 1.36 14.36 -0.28
CA ALA A 17 1.43 13.95 1.13
C ALA A 17 0.03 13.90 1.78
N ALA A 18 -0.86 14.83 1.44
CA ALA A 18 -2.26 14.82 1.86
C ALA A 18 -2.99 13.56 1.37
N GLY A 19 -2.87 13.26 0.07
CA GLY A 19 -3.48 12.07 -0.54
C GLY A 19 -3.02 10.76 0.08
N ASP A 20 -1.77 10.70 0.53
CA ASP A 20 -1.18 9.52 1.18
C ASP A 20 -1.39 9.49 2.71
N GLY A 21 -2.08 10.48 3.28
CA GLY A 21 -2.31 10.59 4.73
C GLY A 21 -1.04 10.86 5.55
N ASN A 22 -0.03 11.45 4.93
CA ASN A 22 1.30 11.72 5.48
C ASN A 22 1.48 13.21 5.79
N LEU A 23 0.46 13.87 6.33
CA LEU A 23 0.57 15.23 6.86
C LEU A 23 0.68 15.23 8.37
N ALA A 24 1.45 16.16 8.90
CA ALA A 24 1.53 16.45 10.31
C ALA A 24 1.46 17.95 10.56
N LEU A 25 0.86 18.34 11.68
CA LEU A 25 0.97 19.68 12.24
C LEU A 25 2.00 19.64 13.37
N MET A 26 2.98 20.54 13.33
CA MET A 26 4.08 20.57 14.28
C MET A 26 4.25 21.96 14.86
N GLU A 27 4.33 22.07 16.19
CA GLU A 27 4.72 23.33 16.83
C GLU A 27 6.22 23.56 16.60
N CYS A 28 6.55 24.70 15.99
CA CYS A 28 7.92 25.12 15.69
C CYS A 28 8.15 26.51 16.26
N LEU A 29 9.39 26.84 16.58
CA LEU A 29 9.76 28.20 16.91
C LEU A 29 10.18 28.93 15.64
N ASP A 30 9.52 30.06 15.35
CA ASP A 30 9.96 30.94 14.28
C ASP A 30 11.42 31.36 14.55
N ALA A 31 12.26 31.24 13.51
CA ALA A 31 13.70 31.37 13.67
C ALA A 31 14.12 32.80 14.05
N VAL A 32 13.32 33.80 13.68
CA VAL A 32 13.63 35.22 13.90
C VAL A 32 12.95 35.73 15.17
N THR A 33 11.63 35.58 15.26
CA THR A 33 10.78 36.12 16.34
C THR A 33 10.76 35.25 17.58
N ARG A 34 11.18 33.98 17.49
CA ARG A 34 11.14 32.99 18.58
C ARG A 34 9.73 32.69 19.10
N GLN A 35 8.69 33.07 18.36
CA GLN A 35 7.31 32.73 18.70
C GLN A 35 6.96 31.31 18.24
N PRO A 36 6.14 30.57 19.00
CA PRO A 36 5.62 29.29 18.55
C PRO A 36 4.68 29.48 17.35
N ARG A 37 4.85 28.67 16.31
CA ARG A 37 4.05 28.63 15.08
C ARG A 37 3.66 27.17 14.81
N TYR A 38 2.43 26.94 14.38
CA TYR A 38 2.01 25.60 13.94
C TYR A 38 2.31 25.44 12.45
N VAL A 39 3.23 24.54 12.12
CA VAL A 39 3.76 24.32 10.78
C VAL A 39 3.15 23.04 10.18
N LEU A 40 2.64 23.16 8.97
CA LEU A 40 2.15 22.06 8.16
C LEU A 40 3.34 21.37 7.47
N CYS A 41 3.50 20.08 7.74
CA CYS A 41 4.63 19.27 7.28
C CYS A 41 4.16 18.04 6.51
N ALA A 42 4.88 17.67 5.44
CA ALA A 42 4.87 16.29 4.96
C ALA A 42 5.72 15.41 5.86
N VAL A 43 5.23 14.19 6.10
CA VAL A 43 5.92 13.13 6.84
C VAL A 43 6.50 12.14 5.84
N GLY A 44 7.82 12.15 5.69
CA GLY A 44 8.59 11.16 4.95
C GLY A 44 9.27 10.16 5.87
N ARG A 45 9.91 9.16 5.26
CA ARG A 45 10.83 8.24 5.93
C ARG A 45 12.18 8.26 5.24
N SER A 46 13.25 8.35 6.01
CA SER A 46 14.63 8.15 5.56
C SER A 46 15.25 7.08 6.44
N GLU A 47 15.56 5.92 5.86
CA GLU A 47 16.06 4.75 6.59
C GLU A 47 15.14 4.36 7.77
N SER A 48 15.54 4.64 9.02
CA SER A 48 14.75 4.41 10.23
C SER A 48 13.98 5.64 10.74
N ASP A 49 14.27 6.82 10.21
CA ASP A 49 13.86 8.08 10.81
C ASP A 49 12.68 8.72 10.06
N TYR A 50 11.85 9.44 10.80
CA TYR A 50 10.83 10.29 10.23
C TYR A 50 11.46 11.62 9.81
N VAL A 51 11.17 12.03 8.58
CA VAL A 51 11.59 13.32 8.04
C VAL A 51 10.35 14.21 7.93
N PHE A 52 10.40 15.39 8.53
CA PHE A 52 9.32 16.37 8.46
C PHE A 52 9.74 17.51 7.53
N THR A 53 9.06 17.63 6.39
CA THR A 53 9.32 18.67 5.41
C THR A 53 8.28 19.78 5.58
N PRO A 54 8.64 20.98 6.08
CA PRO A 54 7.71 22.07 6.31
C PRO A 54 7.32 22.75 4.99
N PHE A 55 6.03 23.06 4.82
CA PHE A 55 5.53 23.77 3.63
C PHE A 55 4.96 25.16 3.93
N GLY A 56 4.43 25.36 5.13
CA GLY A 56 3.84 26.62 5.56
C GLY A 56 3.39 26.54 7.01
N HIS A 57 3.02 27.67 7.60
CA HIS A 57 2.43 27.71 8.93
C HIS A 57 0.96 28.13 8.86
N LEU A 58 0.18 27.73 9.85
CA LEU A 58 -1.17 28.23 10.02
C LEU A 58 -1.11 29.72 10.39
N ALA A 59 -2.11 30.48 9.94
CA ALA A 59 -2.30 31.85 10.37
C ALA A 59 -2.58 31.89 11.88
N GLU A 60 -2.03 32.88 12.57
CA GLU A 60 -2.43 33.17 13.95
C GLU A 60 -3.71 34.00 13.91
N GLY A 61 -4.80 33.47 14.47
CA GLY A 61 -6.09 34.15 14.45
C GLY A 61 -6.73 34.18 13.06
N ASN A 62 -7.38 35.30 12.72
CA ASN A 62 -8.07 35.45 11.45
C ASN A 62 -7.06 35.81 10.32
N PRO A 63 -6.92 34.99 9.27
CA PRO A 63 -5.98 35.27 8.18
C PRO A 63 -6.28 36.56 7.41
N TYR A 64 -7.50 37.11 7.45
CA TYR A 64 -7.83 38.37 6.76
C TYR A 64 -7.23 39.60 7.43
N ASP A 65 -6.96 39.53 8.73
CA ASP A 65 -6.19 40.56 9.44
C ASP A 65 -4.72 40.55 8.99
N ALA A 66 -4.23 39.40 8.52
CA ALA A 66 -2.82 39.15 8.24
C ALA A 66 -2.46 39.24 6.74
N TYR A 67 -3.40 38.96 5.84
CA TYR A 67 -3.14 38.81 4.41
C TYR A 67 -4.19 39.53 3.54
N LEU A 68 -3.71 40.30 2.57
CA LEU A 68 -4.54 40.92 1.54
C LEU A 68 -4.60 40.02 0.29
N PRO A 69 -5.79 39.67 -0.22
CA PRO A 69 -5.92 38.90 -1.44
C PRO A 69 -5.52 39.74 -2.67
N PRO A 70 -5.11 39.08 -3.79
CA PRO A 70 -4.80 39.79 -5.03
C PRO A 70 -6.06 40.48 -5.59
N ASP A 71 -5.88 41.70 -6.11
CA ASP A 71 -6.94 42.44 -6.77
C ASP A 71 -7.21 41.86 -8.17
N PRO A 72 -8.46 41.44 -8.49
CA PRO A 72 -8.79 40.89 -9.81
C PRO A 72 -8.77 41.94 -10.93
N ASP A 73 -8.99 43.21 -10.60
CA ASP A 73 -9.09 44.32 -11.55
C ASP A 73 -7.77 45.09 -11.69
N GLU A 74 -6.87 44.98 -10.71
CA GLU A 74 -5.52 45.57 -10.74
C GLU A 74 -4.43 44.48 -10.76
N PRO A 75 -3.78 44.20 -11.92
CA PRO A 75 -2.71 43.22 -12.02
C PRO A 75 -1.51 43.54 -11.11
N GLY A 76 -1.41 42.83 -9.99
CA GLY A 76 -0.35 43.03 -8.99
C GLY A 76 -0.74 43.98 -7.85
N GLY A 77 -1.95 44.52 -7.89
CA GLY A 77 -2.60 45.13 -6.74
C GLY A 77 -3.09 44.08 -5.75
N PHE A 78 -3.39 44.54 -4.54
CA PHE A 78 -3.98 43.75 -3.47
C PHE A 78 -5.17 44.51 -2.91
N ILE A 79 -6.27 43.82 -2.64
CA ILE A 79 -7.49 44.43 -2.14
C ILE A 79 -7.21 44.96 -0.73
N ALA A 80 -7.34 46.27 -0.53
CA ALA A 80 -7.31 46.86 0.81
C ALA A 80 -8.61 46.49 1.54
N SER A 81 -8.52 46.07 2.81
CA SER A 81 -9.69 45.67 3.59
C SER A 81 -10.71 46.82 3.68
N GLN A 82 -11.91 46.61 3.14
CA GLN A 82 -13.08 47.42 3.45
C GLN A 82 -13.88 46.67 4.54
N GLU A 83 -14.26 47.36 5.62
CA GLU A 83 -14.95 46.74 6.79
C GLU A 83 -16.24 45.97 6.41
N ASP A 84 -16.87 46.29 5.27
CA ASP A 84 -18.07 45.60 4.77
C ASP A 84 -17.77 44.28 4.02
N ASP A 85 -16.56 44.11 3.47
CA ASP A 85 -16.13 42.87 2.81
C ASP A 85 -15.74 41.78 3.82
N GLU A 86 -15.17 42.19 4.95
CA GLU A 86 -14.70 41.28 5.99
C GLU A 86 -15.83 40.50 6.67
N ARG A 87 -16.91 41.19 7.05
CA ARG A 87 -18.13 40.54 7.58
C ARG A 87 -18.84 39.67 6.54
N SER A 88 -18.83 40.10 5.29
CA SER A 88 -19.48 39.38 4.19
C SER A 88 -18.72 38.09 3.86
N PHE A 89 -17.39 38.13 3.91
CA PHE A 89 -16.53 36.98 3.66
C PHE A 89 -16.45 36.04 4.85
N GLU A 90 -16.40 36.55 6.08
CA GLU A 90 -16.48 35.73 7.30
C GLU A 90 -17.81 34.98 7.35
N LYS A 91 -18.92 35.64 6.96
CA LYS A 91 -20.23 34.99 6.83
C LYS A 91 -20.26 33.95 5.72
N ALA A 92 -19.64 34.20 4.57
CA ALA A 92 -19.54 33.23 3.47
C ALA A 92 -18.66 32.03 3.85
N ARG A 93 -17.57 32.24 4.58
CA ARG A 93 -16.66 31.20 5.06
C ARG A 93 -17.23 30.41 6.23
N MET A 94 -17.92 31.04 7.18
CA MET A 94 -18.69 30.31 8.21
C MET A 94 -19.79 29.49 7.54
N ALA A 95 -20.49 30.03 6.54
CA ALA A 95 -21.45 29.24 5.77
C ALA A 95 -20.78 28.08 5.01
N GLU A 96 -19.58 28.27 4.46
CA GLU A 96 -18.80 27.21 3.81
C GLU A 96 -18.33 26.15 4.82
N PHE A 97 -17.77 26.57 5.96
CA PHE A 97 -17.34 25.69 7.05
C PHE A 97 -18.50 24.93 7.68
N ASP A 98 -19.63 25.60 7.92
CA ASP A 98 -20.89 24.99 8.38
C ASP A 98 -21.50 24.05 7.33
N SER A 99 -21.17 24.25 6.05
CA SER A 99 -21.57 23.34 4.97
C SER A 99 -20.65 22.11 4.84
N LEU A 100 -19.49 22.12 5.50
CA LEU A 100 -18.62 20.94 5.55
C LEU A 100 -19.29 19.88 6.42
N PRO A 101 -19.32 18.61 5.98
CA PRO A 101 -19.78 17.53 6.83
C PRO A 101 -18.92 17.45 8.09
N GLU A 102 -19.56 17.38 9.26
CA GLU A 102 -18.87 17.17 10.55
C GLU A 102 -17.99 15.91 10.54
N PHE A 103 -18.36 14.93 9.71
CA PHE A 103 -17.65 13.66 9.56
C PHE A 103 -17.19 13.45 8.12
N SER A 104 -15.92 13.10 7.95
CA SER A 104 -15.39 12.56 6.71
C SER A 104 -15.52 11.04 6.73
N ILE A 105 -16.27 10.48 5.77
CA ILE A 105 -16.42 9.03 5.63
C ILE A 105 -15.24 8.51 4.81
N SER A 106 -14.42 7.66 5.43
CA SER A 106 -13.33 6.97 4.76
C SER A 106 -13.46 5.47 4.97
N THR A 107 -13.08 4.68 3.96
CA THR A 107 -13.15 3.21 4.03
C THR A 107 -11.79 2.64 4.41
N LEU A 108 -11.72 1.96 5.55
CA LEU A 108 -10.54 1.24 6.04
C LEU A 108 -10.78 -0.27 5.93
N HIS A 109 -9.77 -1.01 5.47
CA HIS A 109 -9.82 -2.47 5.44
C HIS A 109 -9.01 -3.03 6.60
N ILE A 110 -9.62 -3.85 7.44
CA ILE A 110 -9.01 -4.34 8.68
C ILE A 110 -9.14 -5.85 8.77
N VAL A 111 -8.03 -6.50 9.11
CA VAL A 111 -7.99 -7.90 9.49
C VAL A 111 -8.00 -7.98 11.01
N SER A 112 -9.05 -8.59 11.56
CA SER A 112 -9.24 -8.79 13.00
C SER A 112 -9.26 -10.29 13.34
N GLY A 113 -9.31 -10.60 14.63
CA GLY A 113 -9.30 -11.99 15.13
C GLY A 113 -7.88 -12.54 15.40
N LEU A 114 -7.68 -13.83 15.15
CA LEU A 114 -6.39 -14.49 15.40
C LEU A 114 -5.38 -14.15 14.29
N LEU A 115 -4.61 -13.09 14.49
CA LEU A 115 -3.64 -12.62 13.50
C LEU A 115 -2.34 -13.42 13.47
N LEU A 116 -1.85 -13.89 14.63
CA LEU A 116 -0.57 -14.59 14.72
C LEU A 116 -0.47 -15.84 13.81
N PRO A 117 -1.50 -16.70 13.70
CA PRO A 117 -1.47 -17.87 12.82
C PRO A 117 -1.34 -17.53 11.33
N ILE A 118 -1.90 -16.40 10.89
CA ILE A 118 -1.91 -15.98 9.49
C ILE A 118 -0.89 -14.87 9.20
N TRP A 119 -0.04 -14.53 10.17
CA TRP A 119 0.86 -13.37 10.12
C TRP A 119 1.75 -13.35 8.87
N ARG A 120 2.21 -14.53 8.43
CA ARG A 120 3.05 -14.71 7.23
C ARG A 120 2.31 -14.50 5.91
N LEU A 121 0.98 -14.55 5.93
CA LEU A 121 0.11 -14.35 4.76
C LEU A 121 -0.37 -12.90 4.64
N LEU A 122 -0.21 -12.10 5.71
CA LEU A 122 -0.50 -10.68 5.69
C LEU A 122 0.57 -9.93 4.89
N PRO A 123 0.19 -8.86 4.17
CA PRO A 123 1.12 -7.92 3.53
C PRO A 123 2.21 -7.45 4.51
N GLN A 124 3.37 -7.01 4.04
CA GLN A 124 4.48 -6.59 4.94
C GLN A 124 4.81 -5.09 4.82
N ASP A 125 4.16 -4.40 3.88
CA ASP A 125 4.29 -2.97 3.59
C ASP A 125 3.78 -2.09 4.75
N THR A 126 2.63 -2.41 5.33
CA THR A 126 2.01 -1.60 6.39
C THR A 126 1.69 -2.43 7.63
N CYS A 127 2.56 -2.43 8.64
CA CYS A 127 2.34 -3.14 9.91
C CYS A 127 1.79 -2.20 10.99
N ARG A 128 0.57 -1.68 10.77
CA ARG A 128 -0.14 -0.83 11.73
C ARG A 128 -1.32 -1.57 12.32
N VAL A 129 -1.40 -1.61 13.65
CA VAL A 129 -2.52 -2.20 14.40
C VAL A 129 -3.36 -1.06 14.96
N TYR A 130 -4.65 -1.04 14.61
CA TYR A 130 -5.61 -0.07 15.11
C TYR A 130 -6.51 -0.72 16.15
N ARG A 131 -6.92 0.10 17.12
CA ARG A 131 -8.02 -0.18 18.02
C ARG A 131 -9.14 0.79 17.65
N LEU A 132 -10.22 0.27 17.12
CA LEU A 132 -11.40 1.03 16.71
C LEU A 132 -12.57 0.74 17.65
N GLU A 133 -13.44 1.71 17.79
CA GLU A 133 -14.75 1.58 18.43
C GLU A 133 -15.80 1.97 17.38
N THR A 134 -16.78 1.11 17.13
CA THR A 134 -17.91 1.43 16.24
C THR A 134 -18.91 2.31 16.97
N ASP A 135 -19.82 2.94 16.23
CA ASP A 135 -20.91 3.74 16.82
C ASP A 135 -21.81 2.91 17.75
N ASP A 136 -21.88 1.60 17.51
CA ASP A 136 -22.59 0.61 18.34
C ASP A 136 -21.80 0.17 19.59
N GLY A 137 -20.60 0.71 19.81
CA GLY A 137 -19.72 0.42 20.95
C GLY A 137 -18.89 -0.86 20.80
N GLU A 138 -18.89 -1.50 19.63
CA GLU A 138 -18.05 -2.68 19.38
C GLU A 138 -16.58 -2.27 19.27
N ARG A 139 -15.71 -2.96 20.01
CA ARG A 139 -14.27 -2.69 20.01
C ARG A 139 -13.55 -3.70 19.14
N ILE A 140 -12.95 -3.21 18.07
CA ILE A 140 -12.21 -4.01 17.10
C ILE A 140 -10.72 -3.70 17.26
N VAL A 141 -9.91 -4.74 17.44
CA VAL A 141 -8.45 -4.64 17.33
C VAL A 141 -8.02 -5.43 16.11
N GLY A 142 -7.30 -4.78 15.21
CA GLY A 142 -6.92 -5.41 13.95
C GLY A 142 -5.83 -4.66 13.21
N ARG A 143 -5.26 -5.32 12.21
CA ARG A 143 -4.24 -4.75 11.35
C ARG A 143 -4.90 -4.06 10.15
N VAL A 144 -4.50 -2.84 9.85
CA VAL A 144 -4.94 -2.11 8.66
C VAL A 144 -4.25 -2.67 7.42
N ILE A 145 -5.03 -2.90 6.37
CA ILE A 145 -4.58 -3.38 5.06
C ILE A 145 -4.93 -2.32 4.01
N SER A 146 -4.00 -2.08 3.09
CA SER A 146 -4.24 -1.20 1.95
C SER A 146 -5.26 -1.84 0.99
N PRO A 147 -6.10 -1.04 0.30
CA PRO A 147 -7.06 -1.59 -0.66
C PRO A 147 -6.41 -2.44 -1.77
N SER A 148 -5.20 -2.08 -2.21
CA SER A 148 -4.43 -2.82 -3.21
C SER A 148 -3.98 -4.21 -2.72
N ALA A 149 -3.77 -4.36 -1.42
CA ALA A 149 -3.37 -5.62 -0.82
C ALA A 149 -4.55 -6.53 -0.46
N LEU A 150 -5.79 -6.03 -0.52
CA LEU A 150 -7.00 -6.78 -0.21
C LEU A 150 -7.16 -7.98 -1.14
N SER A 151 -7.02 -7.80 -2.46
CA SER A 151 -7.18 -8.90 -3.42
C SER A 151 -6.15 -10.00 -3.23
N VAL A 152 -4.90 -9.63 -2.93
CA VAL A 152 -3.82 -10.60 -2.63
C VAL A 152 -4.13 -11.34 -1.33
N LEU A 153 -4.59 -10.61 -0.30
CA LEU A 153 -4.94 -11.20 0.98
C LEU A 153 -6.15 -12.14 0.88
N SER A 154 -7.24 -11.72 0.23
CA SER A 154 -8.44 -12.53 0.01
C SER A 154 -8.11 -13.83 -0.72
N ARG A 155 -7.20 -13.76 -1.69
CA ARG A 155 -6.67 -14.91 -2.41
C ARG A 155 -5.78 -15.81 -1.54
N ASN A 156 -4.90 -15.23 -0.73
CA ASN A 156 -4.04 -15.97 0.21
C ASN A 156 -4.85 -16.71 1.29
N LEU A 157 -5.88 -16.04 1.82
CA LEU A 157 -6.79 -16.59 2.84
C LEU A 157 -7.89 -17.46 2.25
N GLY A 158 -8.10 -17.36 0.95
CA GLY A 158 -9.06 -18.19 0.24
C GLY A 158 -10.52 -17.76 0.34
N VAL A 159 -10.74 -16.49 0.65
CA VAL A 159 -12.04 -15.85 0.77
C VAL A 159 -12.62 -15.55 -0.62
N ASP A 160 -11.77 -15.34 -1.62
CA ASP A 160 -12.20 -15.23 -3.01
C ASP A 160 -12.67 -16.59 -3.55
N GLN A 161 -13.98 -16.70 -3.78
CA GLN A 161 -14.57 -17.70 -4.66
C GLN A 161 -14.25 -17.33 -6.12
N VAL A 162 -13.05 -17.70 -6.57
CA VAL A 162 -12.73 -17.72 -8.00
C VAL A 162 -12.47 -19.18 -8.35
N GLU A 163 -13.10 -19.63 -9.43
CA GLU A 163 -13.04 -20.98 -10.00
C GLU A 163 -11.74 -21.68 -9.62
N THR A 164 -11.85 -22.74 -8.81
CA THR A 164 -10.70 -23.55 -8.41
C THR A 164 -10.07 -24.12 -9.66
N VAL A 165 -9.02 -23.47 -10.14
CA VAL A 165 -8.17 -24.01 -11.19
C VAL A 165 -7.66 -25.35 -10.68
N SER A 166 -8.05 -26.43 -11.35
CA SER A 166 -7.62 -27.76 -10.99
C SER A 166 -6.10 -27.89 -11.15
N ALA A 167 -5.48 -28.80 -10.39
CA ALA A 167 -4.06 -29.09 -10.52
C ALA A 167 -3.69 -29.49 -11.97
N GLU A 168 -4.60 -30.11 -12.71
CA GLU A 168 -4.40 -30.50 -14.11
C GLU A 168 -4.39 -29.29 -15.06
N GLN A 169 -5.30 -28.33 -14.86
CA GLN A 169 -5.32 -27.08 -15.63
C GLN A 169 -4.08 -26.22 -15.33
N ALA A 170 -3.73 -26.07 -14.04
CA ALA A 170 -2.53 -25.35 -13.62
C ALA A 170 -1.26 -26.02 -14.15
N TRP A 171 -1.19 -27.36 -14.10
CA TRP A 171 -0.08 -28.11 -14.66
C TRP A 171 0.05 -27.87 -16.16
N THR A 172 -1.06 -27.95 -16.90
CA THR A 172 -1.06 -27.75 -18.35
C THR A 172 -0.54 -26.36 -18.72
N ALA A 173 -0.99 -25.31 -18.01
CA ALA A 173 -0.58 -23.92 -18.23
C ALA A 173 0.89 -23.64 -17.87
N VAL A 174 1.46 -24.40 -16.93
CA VAL A 174 2.90 -24.28 -16.59
C VAL A 174 3.75 -25.14 -17.54
N ALA A 175 3.32 -26.38 -17.83
CA ALA A 175 3.99 -27.33 -18.71
C ALA A 175 4.07 -26.85 -20.16
N ASN A 176 3.02 -26.22 -20.69
CA ASN A 176 3.03 -25.60 -22.02
C ASN A 176 3.87 -24.29 -22.04
N GLY A 177 4.18 -23.73 -20.87
CA GLY A 177 4.94 -22.48 -20.72
C GLY A 177 4.14 -21.21 -20.98
N SER A 178 2.80 -21.26 -20.97
CA SER A 178 1.93 -20.09 -21.11
C SER A 178 1.84 -19.27 -19.84
N SER A 179 2.06 -19.91 -18.68
CA SER A 179 1.83 -19.30 -17.37
C SER A 179 2.89 -19.70 -16.34
N VAL A 180 2.97 -18.91 -15.27
CA VAL A 180 3.71 -19.21 -14.04
C VAL A 180 2.68 -19.43 -12.93
N ALA A 181 2.77 -20.56 -12.23
CA ALA A 181 1.89 -20.83 -11.09
C ALA A 181 2.53 -20.27 -9.82
N VAL A 182 1.90 -19.26 -9.23
CA VAL A 182 2.30 -18.67 -7.95
C VAL A 182 1.52 -19.37 -6.84
N LEU A 183 2.22 -19.94 -5.87
CA LEU A 183 1.68 -20.63 -4.72
C LEU A 183 1.91 -19.79 -3.44
N ALA A 184 1.12 -20.05 -2.41
CA ALA A 184 1.27 -19.41 -1.11
C ALA A 184 2.68 -19.59 -0.52
N SER A 185 3.04 -18.68 0.40
CA SER A 185 4.39 -18.61 1.00
C SER A 185 5.51 -18.20 0.03
N GLY A 186 5.18 -17.54 -1.09
CA GLY A 186 6.16 -17.00 -2.04
C GLY A 186 6.77 -18.05 -2.98
N LEU A 187 6.18 -19.24 -3.06
CA LEU A 187 6.61 -20.30 -3.96
C LEU A 187 6.09 -20.03 -5.38
N SER A 188 6.88 -20.35 -6.39
CA SER A 188 6.38 -20.31 -7.77
C SER A 188 6.94 -21.42 -8.66
N LEU A 189 6.10 -21.92 -9.55
CA LEU A 189 6.44 -22.94 -10.55
C LEU A 189 6.47 -22.32 -11.94
N ARG A 190 7.61 -22.50 -12.62
CA ARG A 190 7.85 -21.96 -13.96
C ARG A 190 8.52 -23.00 -14.85
N ARG A 191 8.15 -23.00 -16.14
CA ARG A 191 8.91 -23.73 -17.17
C ARG A 191 10.22 -23.02 -17.48
N VAL A 192 11.33 -23.71 -17.25
CA VAL A 192 12.70 -23.24 -17.52
C VAL A 192 13.41 -24.21 -18.46
N ARG A 193 14.45 -23.72 -19.13
CA ARG A 193 15.31 -24.55 -19.98
C ARG A 193 16.63 -24.80 -19.26
N VAL A 194 16.95 -26.06 -19.01
CA VAL A 194 18.20 -26.50 -18.34
C VAL A 194 18.84 -27.54 -19.25
N MET A 195 20.12 -27.35 -19.60
CA MET A 195 20.85 -28.27 -20.48
C MET A 195 20.06 -28.67 -21.75
N ASN A 196 19.43 -27.68 -22.38
CA ASN A 196 18.61 -27.83 -23.59
C ASN A 196 17.26 -28.56 -23.41
N GLU A 197 16.89 -28.98 -22.21
CA GLU A 197 15.61 -29.62 -21.88
C GLU A 197 14.66 -28.68 -21.15
N TYR A 198 13.36 -28.81 -21.40
CA TYR A 198 12.34 -28.08 -20.64
C TYR A 198 12.02 -28.79 -19.33
N ARG A 199 12.09 -28.03 -18.23
CA ARG A 199 11.81 -28.52 -16.88
C ARG A 199 10.89 -27.55 -16.16
N ILE A 200 10.11 -28.06 -15.22
CA ILE A 200 9.31 -27.21 -14.33
C ILE A 200 10.08 -27.02 -13.04
N GLU A 201 10.50 -25.79 -12.79
CA GLU A 201 11.27 -25.43 -11.61
C GLU A 201 10.38 -24.81 -10.54
N LEU A 202 10.61 -25.21 -9.29
CA LEU A 202 10.08 -24.55 -8.10
C LEU A 202 11.11 -23.53 -7.56
N SER A 203 10.68 -22.29 -7.41
CA SER A 203 11.48 -21.19 -6.83
C SER A 203 10.80 -20.61 -5.58
N GLY A 204 11.56 -19.83 -4.80
CA GLY A 204 11.06 -19.17 -3.58
C GLY A 204 11.01 -20.05 -2.32
N PHE A 205 11.60 -21.24 -2.36
CA PHE A 205 11.61 -22.15 -1.21
C PHE A 205 12.68 -21.81 -0.17
N THR A 206 12.39 -22.08 1.10
CA THR A 206 13.35 -21.97 2.21
C THR A 206 14.07 -23.29 2.48
N ALA A 207 15.23 -23.27 3.15
CA ALA A 207 15.97 -24.50 3.48
C ALA A 207 15.14 -25.53 4.28
N GLY A 208 14.26 -25.06 5.17
CA GLY A 208 13.47 -25.93 6.06
C GLY A 208 12.40 -26.78 5.37
N ILE A 209 12.07 -26.52 4.09
CA ILE A 209 11.06 -27.32 3.37
C ILE A 209 11.68 -28.32 2.38
N ARG A 210 13.02 -28.36 2.24
CA ARG A 210 13.71 -29.17 1.22
C ARG A 210 13.43 -30.67 1.34
N ASP A 211 13.44 -31.21 2.56
CA ASP A 211 13.16 -32.63 2.79
C ASP A 211 11.71 -32.98 2.45
N TRP A 212 10.79 -32.07 2.78
CA TRP A 212 9.39 -32.21 2.41
C TRP A 212 9.19 -32.15 0.89
N LEU A 213 9.89 -31.27 0.17
CA LEU A 213 9.83 -31.20 -1.29
C LEU A 213 10.28 -32.51 -1.95
N LYS A 214 11.34 -33.13 -1.43
CA LYS A 214 11.78 -34.46 -1.88
C LYS A 214 10.73 -35.53 -1.62
N ALA A 215 10.16 -35.56 -0.41
CA ALA A 215 9.08 -36.49 -0.06
C ALA A 215 7.81 -36.26 -0.90
N ALA A 216 7.54 -35.03 -1.32
CA ALA A 216 6.44 -34.67 -2.21
C ALA A 216 6.66 -35.11 -3.67
N GLY A 217 7.87 -35.57 -4.03
CA GLY A 217 8.21 -36.09 -5.35
C GLY A 217 8.99 -35.13 -6.24
N LEU A 218 9.42 -33.97 -5.73
CA LEU A 218 10.35 -33.10 -6.44
C LEU A 218 11.77 -33.67 -6.33
N PHE A 219 12.55 -33.51 -7.37
CA PHE A 219 13.98 -33.84 -7.34
C PHE A 219 14.81 -32.56 -7.36
N SER A 220 16.00 -32.62 -6.79
CA SER A 220 16.92 -31.50 -6.71
C SER A 220 18.18 -31.76 -7.53
N GLU A 221 18.66 -30.75 -8.24
CA GLU A 221 19.96 -30.76 -8.90
C GLU A 221 20.79 -29.56 -8.44
N ILE A 222 22.11 -29.69 -8.46
CA ILE A 222 23.02 -28.56 -8.23
C ILE A 222 23.45 -28.04 -9.60
N ILE A 223 23.03 -26.82 -9.94
CA ILE A 223 23.33 -26.16 -11.21
C ILE A 223 23.94 -24.81 -10.88
N ALA A 224 25.11 -24.50 -11.45
CA ALA A 224 25.83 -23.25 -11.18
C ALA A 224 25.99 -22.96 -9.67
N TRP A 225 26.32 -23.99 -8.88
CA TRP A 225 26.49 -23.93 -7.41
C TRP A 225 25.21 -23.69 -6.59
N GLU A 226 24.05 -23.66 -7.24
CA GLU A 226 22.75 -23.48 -6.59
C GLU A 226 21.94 -24.78 -6.60
N THR A 227 21.33 -25.12 -5.45
CA THR A 227 20.38 -26.24 -5.39
C THR A 227 19.04 -25.79 -5.96
N ARG A 228 18.62 -26.41 -7.06
CA ARG A 228 17.37 -26.10 -7.74
C ARG A 228 16.43 -27.30 -7.67
N PHE A 229 15.14 -27.06 -7.47
CA PHE A 229 14.13 -28.12 -7.37
C PHE A 229 13.25 -28.15 -8.62
N PHE A 230 13.00 -29.35 -9.12
CA PHE A 230 12.22 -29.57 -10.32
C PHE A 230 11.09 -30.57 -10.08
N VAL A 231 9.97 -30.34 -10.75
CA VAL A 231 8.87 -31.31 -10.84
C VAL A 231 9.11 -32.21 -12.06
N PRO A 232 9.07 -33.55 -11.90
CA PRO A 232 9.12 -34.48 -13.02
C PRO A 232 8.04 -34.17 -14.07
N MET A 233 8.44 -34.06 -15.34
CA MET A 233 7.54 -33.83 -16.49
C MET A 233 6.70 -35.07 -16.88
N ARG A 234 6.78 -36.17 -16.12
CA ARG A 234 6.06 -37.43 -16.39
C ARG A 234 4.60 -37.32 -15.93
N GLU A 235 3.81 -38.39 -16.10
CA GLU A 235 2.39 -38.46 -15.66
C GLU A 235 2.17 -38.12 -14.16
N GLU A 236 3.23 -38.12 -13.35
CA GLU A 236 3.20 -37.75 -11.94
C GLU A 236 3.17 -36.23 -11.69
N GLY A 237 3.51 -35.41 -12.68
CA GLY A 237 3.60 -33.95 -12.56
C GLY A 237 2.33 -33.30 -11.99
N PRO A 238 1.14 -33.55 -12.55
CA PRO A 238 -0.13 -33.07 -12.00
C PRO A 238 -0.38 -33.53 -10.55
N LYS A 239 -0.01 -34.76 -10.19
CA LYS A 239 -0.19 -35.30 -8.82
C LYS A 239 0.77 -34.66 -7.82
N ILE A 240 1.96 -34.25 -8.26
CA ILE A 240 2.91 -33.50 -7.44
C ILE A 240 2.42 -32.07 -7.27
N LEU A 241 1.91 -31.45 -8.35
CA LEU A 241 1.30 -30.13 -8.26
C LEU A 241 0.07 -30.13 -7.35
N ASP A 242 -0.77 -31.16 -7.39
CA ASP A 242 -1.90 -31.30 -6.48
C ASP A 242 -1.45 -31.35 -5.01
N ARG A 243 -0.42 -32.15 -4.68
CA ARG A 243 0.18 -32.18 -3.34
C ARG A 243 0.79 -30.84 -2.94
N LEU A 244 1.42 -30.12 -3.87
CA LEU A 244 1.90 -28.76 -3.65
C LEU A 244 0.74 -27.81 -3.36
N MET A 245 -0.35 -27.87 -4.10
CA MET A 245 -1.55 -27.03 -3.94
C MET A 245 -2.30 -27.31 -2.64
N GLN A 246 -2.32 -28.57 -2.19
CA GLN A 246 -2.90 -28.97 -0.90
C GLN A 246 -2.16 -28.34 0.30
N ARG A 247 -0.82 -28.21 0.21
CA ARG A 247 -0.01 -27.59 1.28
C ARG A 247 0.21 -26.09 1.10
N HIS A 248 0.37 -25.66 -0.14
CA HIS A 248 0.66 -24.29 -0.56
C HIS A 248 -0.35 -23.92 -1.65
N ARG A 249 -1.47 -23.32 -1.24
CA ARG A 249 -2.57 -22.95 -2.12
C ARG A 249 -2.09 -22.21 -3.37
N LEU A 250 -2.66 -22.54 -4.53
CA LEU A 250 -2.47 -21.77 -5.75
C LEU A 250 -3.08 -20.36 -5.59
N ILE A 251 -2.23 -19.36 -5.70
CA ILE A 251 -2.57 -17.93 -5.64
C ILE A 251 -2.93 -17.47 -7.05
N GLU A 252 -2.07 -17.72 -8.04
CA GLU A 252 -2.23 -17.14 -9.38
C GLU A 252 -1.67 -18.04 -10.48
N LEU A 253 -2.29 -17.97 -11.66
CA LEU A 253 -1.63 -18.31 -12.92
C LEU A 253 -1.33 -17.01 -13.67
N SER A 254 -0.11 -16.48 -13.51
CA SER A 254 0.29 -15.26 -14.20
C SER A 254 0.75 -15.58 -15.62
N ALA A 255 0.36 -14.75 -16.60
CA ALA A 255 0.86 -14.89 -17.96
C ALA A 255 2.38 -14.73 -17.97
N ARG A 256 3.07 -15.55 -18.76
CA ARG A 256 4.53 -15.48 -18.87
C ARG A 256 4.94 -14.15 -19.51
N GLY A 257 5.55 -13.26 -18.72
CA GLY A 257 6.36 -12.14 -19.22
C GLY A 257 7.67 -12.61 -19.83
#